data_AF-A0AA43EWF6-F1
#
_entry.id   AF-A0AA43EWF6-F1
#
_cell.length_a   1.000
_cell.length_b   1.000
_cell.length_c   1.000
_cell.angle_alpha   90.00
_cell.angle_beta   90.00
_cell.angle_gamma   90.00
#
_symmetry.space_group_name_H-M   'P 1'
#
loop_
_entity.id
_entity.type
_entity.pdbx_description
1 polymer ?
#
loop_
_entity_poly.entity_id
_entity_poly.type
_entity_poly.pdbx_seq_one_letter_code
_entity_poly.pdbx_strand_id
1 'polypeptide(L)' 'MAHKPRLDVPGGFYHVLARGNRRTTIFHDKADYHAYLEHRERYRQRDGVTLHAYE' A
#
# COMPACT_ATOMS: atom_id res chain seq x y z
N MET A 1 -12.92 -0.13 -20.29
CA MET A 1 -11.70 -0.84 -20.71
C MET A 1 -11.38 -1.88 -19.64
N ALA A 2 -11.21 -3.15 -20.01
CA ALA A 2 -10.86 -4.18 -19.04
C ALA A 2 -9.39 -3.99 -18.62
N HIS A 3 -9.14 -3.91 -17.32
CA HIS A 3 -7.78 -3.90 -16.79
C HIS A 3 -7.19 -5.30 -16.92
N LYS A 4 -5.88 -5.38 -17.20
CA LYS A 4 -5.16 -6.65 -17.17
C LYS A 4 -5.29 -7.25 -15.75
N PRO A 5 -5.52 -8.58 -15.62
CA PRO A 5 -5.55 -9.23 -14.32
C PRO A 5 -4.26 -8.96 -13.54
N ARG A 6 -4.37 -8.78 -12.23
CA ARG A 6 -3.21 -8.73 -11.36
C ARG A 6 -2.60 -10.13 -11.34
N LEU A 7 -1.30 -10.20 -11.62
CA LEU A 7 -0.57 -11.45 -11.55
C LEU A 7 -0.27 -11.75 -10.08
N ASP A 8 -0.62 -12.95 -9.62
CA ASP A 8 -0.27 -13.48 -8.31
C ASP A 8 0.75 -14.60 -8.49
N VAL A 9 2.00 -14.30 -8.13
CA VAL A 9 3.14 -15.20 -8.14
C VAL A 9 3.65 -15.38 -6.70
N PRO A 10 3.72 -16.63 -6.19
CA PRO A 10 4.32 -16.92 -4.91
C PRO A 10 5.77 -16.40 -4.83
N GLY A 11 6.09 -15.65 -3.78
CA GLY A 11 7.42 -15.06 -3.58
C GLY A 11 7.79 -13.92 -4.54
N GLY A 12 6.86 -13.45 -5.37
CA GLY A 12 7.08 -12.31 -6.26
C GLY A 12 7.34 -11.01 -5.51
N PHE A 13 8.12 -10.12 -6.13
CA PHE A 13 8.27 -8.74 -5.66
C PHE A 13 7.21 -7.85 -6.29
N TYR A 14 6.53 -7.07 -5.45
CA TYR A 14 5.47 -6.17 -5.88
C TYR A 14 5.81 -4.74 -5.49
N HIS A 15 5.69 -3.83 -6.45
CA HIS A 15 5.66 -2.40 -6.19
C HIS A 15 4.18 -1.97 -6.04
N VAL A 16 3.81 -1.46 -4.86
CA VAL A 16 2.43 -1.08 -4.54
C VAL A 16 2.35 0.44 -4.37
N LEU A 17 1.40 1.07 -5.05
CA LEU A 17 1.18 2.52 -4.99
C LEU A 17 -0.10 2.84 -4.22
N ALA A 18 -0.03 3.79 -3.29
CA ALA A 18 -1.18 4.41 -2.66
C ALA A 18 -1.48 5.75 -3.35
N ARG A 19 -2.71 5.91 -3.87
CA ARG A 19 -3.16 7.15 -4.53
C ARG A 19 -4.59 7.50 -4.13
N GLY A 20 -4.86 8.78 -3.94
CA GLY A 20 -6.23 9.25 -3.71
C GLY A 20 -7.11 8.98 -4.92
N ASN A 21 -8.42 8.83 -4.68
CA ASN A 21 -9.38 8.76 -5.77
C ASN A 21 -9.27 10.04 -6.60
N ARG A 22 -9.25 9.93 -7.93
CA ARG A 22 -9.00 11.07 -8.83
C ARG A 22 -7.71 11.86 -8.52
N ARG A 23 -6.69 11.21 -7.94
CA ARG A 23 -5.40 11.84 -7.54
C ARG A 23 -5.56 12.96 -6.50
N THR A 24 -6.62 12.90 -5.69
CA THR A 24 -6.75 13.80 -4.55
C THR A 24 -5.64 13.55 -3.52
N THR A 25 -5.40 14.55 -2.68
CA THR A 25 -4.58 14.43 -1.48
C THR A 25 -5.07 13.26 -0.61
N ILE A 26 -4.12 12.45 -0.12
CA ILE A 26 -4.41 11.30 0.76
C ILE A 26 -4.24 11.71 2.22
N PHE A 27 -3.24 12.53 2.51
CA PHE A 27 -2.91 13.01 3.85
C PHE A 27 -3.17 14.52 3.92
N HIS A 28 -4.20 14.92 4.66
CA HIS A 28 -4.55 16.32 4.85
C HIS A 28 -3.80 16.91 6.04
N ASP A 29 -3.42 16.05 6.98
CA ASP A 29 -2.56 16.39 8.11
C ASP A 29 -1.57 15.25 8.44
N LYS A 30 -0.80 15.45 9.52
CA LYS A 30 0.17 14.46 10.01
C LYS A 30 -0.52 13.23 10.63
N ALA A 31 -1.71 13.40 11.22
CA ALA A 31 -2.43 12.31 11.86
C ALA A 31 -2.89 11.27 10.83
N ASP A 32 -3.35 11.72 9.65
CA ASP A 32 -3.67 10.84 8.52
C ASP A 32 -2.48 9.95 8.12
N TYR A 33 -1.29 10.56 8.05
CA TYR A 33 -0.06 9.84 7.71
C TYR A 33 0.33 8.83 8.78
N HIS A 34 0.25 9.20 10.07
CA HIS A 34 0.52 8.29 11.17
C HIS A 34 -0.45 7.10 11.20
N ALA A 35 -1.75 7.35 11.02
CA ALA A 35 -2.75 6.29 10.92
C ALA A 35 -2.47 5.33 9.76
N TYR A 36 -2.03 5.86 8.61
CA TYR A 36 -1.60 5.04 7.48
C TYR A 36 -0.41 4.14 7.82
N LEU A 37 0.61 4.67 8.49
CA LEU A 37 1.77 3.88 8.93
C LEU A 37 1.38 2.78 9.92
N GLU A 38 0.49 3.08 10.87
CA GLU A 38 -0.02 2.11 11.84
C GLU A 38 -0.80 0.98 11.16
N HIS A 39 -1.69 1.33 10.22
CA HIS A 39 -2.43 0.34 9.44
C HIS A 39 -1.50 -0.54 8.61
N ARG A 40 -0.48 0.05 7.97
CA ARG A 40 0.51 -0.69 7.20
C ARG A 40 1.24 -1.70 8.08
N GLU A 41 1.72 -1.29 9.25
CA GLU A 41 2.43 -2.18 10.16
C GLU A 41 1.52 -3.29 10.69
N ARG A 42 0.28 -2.97 11.05
CA ARG A 42 -0.72 -3.96 11.44
C ARG A 42 -0.92 -5.03 10.37
N TYR A 43 -1.04 -4.65 9.10
CA TYR A 43 -1.21 -5.61 8.01
C TYR A 43 0.07 -6.37 7.70
N ARG A 44 1.23 -5.73 7.80
CA ARG A 44 2.53 -6.39 7.67
C ARG A 44 2.66 -7.54 8.67
N GLN A 45 2.29 -7.31 9.92
CA GLN A 45 2.31 -8.31 10.99
C GLN A 45 1.25 -9.39 10.78
N ARG A 46 0.03 -9.02 10.39
CA ARG A 46 -1.07 -9.95 10.14
C ARG A 46 -0.77 -10.91 8.98
N ASP A 47 -0.25 -10.38 7.88
CA ASP A 47 -0.16 -11.08 6.59
C ASP A 47 1.26 -11.58 6.29
N GLY A 48 2.24 -11.31 7.16
CA GLY A 48 3.62 -11.79 7.01
C GLY A 48 4.37 -11.17 5.82
N VAL A 49 3.99 -9.97 5.39
CA VAL A 49 4.59 -9.31 4.22
C VAL A 49 5.96 -8.73 4.57
N THR A 50 6.95 -8.92 3.70
CA THR A 50 8.26 -8.26 3.82
C THR A 50 8.24 -6.91 3.09
N LEU A 51 8.48 -5.82 3.81
CA LEU A 51 8.61 -4.49 3.22
C LEU A 51 10.09 -4.23 2.93
N HIS A 52 10.46 -4.19 1.65
CA HIS A 52 11.85 -3.96 1.24
C HIS A 52 12.21 -2.46 1.18
N ALA A 53 11.26 -1.63 0.74
CA ALA A 53 11.43 -0.19 0.64
C ALA A 53 10.06 0.51 0.74
N TYR A 54 10.08 1.78 1.12
CA TYR A 54 8.92 2.66 1.13
C TYR A 54 9.37 4.10 0.84
N GLU A 55 8.61 4.79 -0.02
CA GLU A 55 8.85 6.17 -0.47
C GLU A 55 7.63 7.06 -0.22
#